data_AF-A0A8T0CXF5-F1
#
_entry.id   AF-A0A8T0CXF5-F1
#
_cell.length_a   1.000
_cell.length_b   1.000
_cell.length_c   1.000
_cell.angle_alpha   90.00
_cell.angle_beta   90.00
_cell.angle_gamma   90.00
#
_symmetry.space_group_name_H-M   'P 1'
#
loop_
_entity.id
_entity.type
_entity.pdbx_description
1 polymer ?
#
loop_
_entity_poly.entity_id
_entity_poly.type
_entity_poly.pdbx_seq_one_letter_code
_entity_poly.pdbx_strand_id
1 'polypeptide(L)'
;MAGNRLRSGMELFRDAKTVRLWSQDGRYLVAEGDEVIALRDEETRQRDKARWSVEFDDHSDSILRLKSCYGKYLTASDKPFLSDETSRKVLQSPPFPLDSSFELEPVMEGTHAKLRTCYGTFLCTNGDNPLYPDSITHDLPHLTAILWDVEVVERELSPVLELKDENVRSIPEDWFNQTDAVALILKNPSIEVIPDSIGKLEHLEILNAKHSLVTELPPDVAKLDKMRDILIYHYERGPLIESPDLIGFKASCSVKGFKCLEKLCFAESDIGLLNNLGNLTELRRLGITKFRKEHGESLCTSLGKLKKLKSLNIHALDQVEILDLHYQTSPPKSLRHLYLHGRLEKLPDWISSRSLQYLTKLILRWSHLEGDLLKTLGELPKLVELQLHRAYDGEQLNFEDKQFLKLKILLLHELEGLRSMSLAHGTLPSLEILTISRCQWLEEIPSGIKHIHAKKLTLSDMSHEFYEKAKADHGKDNYQIFEHIDEVYFARWKAGYWETHTFPQTKDTKASQVN
;
A
#
# COMPACT_ATOMS: atom_id res chain seq x y z
N MET A 1 7.97 -2.17 28.02
CA MET A 1 8.99 -1.29 27.41
C MET A 1 8.57 -1.04 25.98
N ALA A 2 8.57 0.23 25.54
CA ALA A 2 8.00 0.68 24.29
C ALA A 2 8.52 -0.14 23.10
N GLY A 3 7.61 -0.81 22.39
CA GLY A 3 7.92 -1.43 21.12
C GLY A 3 8.33 -0.32 20.15
N ASN A 4 9.55 -0.41 19.62
CA ASN A 4 10.01 0.40 18.50
C ASN A 4 9.19 0.03 17.26
N ARG A 5 7.95 0.53 17.18
CA ARG A 5 7.29 0.71 15.89
C ARG A 5 8.10 1.76 15.17
N LEU A 6 8.84 1.33 14.15
CA LEU A 6 9.51 2.20 13.21
C LEU A 6 8.48 3.20 12.68
N ARG A 7 8.69 4.49 12.92
CA ARG A 7 7.80 5.56 12.43
C ARG A 7 8.15 5.84 10.96
N SER A 8 7.15 6.15 10.15
CA SER A 8 7.39 6.55 8.75
C SER A 8 8.22 7.84 8.71
N GLY A 9 9.24 7.90 7.85
CA GLY A 9 10.10 9.07 7.63
C GLY A 9 9.61 10.01 6.54
N MET A 10 8.42 9.78 6.00
CA MET A 10 7.85 10.55 4.89
C MET A 10 7.65 12.04 5.22
N GLU A 11 7.51 12.39 6.50
CA GLU A 11 7.36 13.79 6.93
C GLU A 11 8.58 14.65 6.60
N LEU A 12 9.78 14.07 6.54
CA LEU A 12 11.02 14.80 6.18
C LEU A 12 11.06 15.22 4.70
N PHE A 13 10.29 14.55 3.84
CA PHE A 13 10.32 14.75 2.40
C PHE A 13 9.07 15.48 1.87
N ARG A 14 8.01 15.61 2.68
CA ARG A 14 6.66 16.02 2.25
C ARG A 14 6.59 17.34 1.48
N ASP A 15 7.45 18.30 1.83
CA ASP A 15 7.46 19.65 1.23
C ASP A 15 8.72 19.90 0.37
N ALA A 16 9.54 18.87 0.17
CA ALA A 16 10.82 18.99 -0.50
C ALA A 16 10.68 18.70 -1.99
N LYS A 17 10.94 19.71 -2.83
CA LYS A 17 11.13 19.52 -4.27
C LYS A 17 12.48 18.89 -4.55
N THR A 18 13.50 19.30 -3.79
CA THR A 18 14.86 18.79 -3.90
C THR A 18 15.50 18.68 -2.52
N VAL A 19 16.13 17.54 -2.27
CA VAL A 19 16.86 17.25 -1.03
C VAL A 19 18.33 16.97 -1.30
N ARG A 20 19.13 17.09 -0.25
CA ARG A 20 20.44 16.46 -0.10
C ARG A 20 20.35 15.48 1.06
N LEU A 21 20.99 14.33 0.89
CA LEU A 21 21.08 13.32 1.93
C LEU A 21 22.51 13.31 2.45
N TRP A 22 22.65 13.55 3.75
CA TRP A 22 23.92 13.54 4.49
C TRP A 22 23.93 12.32 5.41
N SER A 23 25.03 11.57 5.44
CA SER A 23 25.23 10.46 6.37
C SER A 23 25.86 10.93 7.68
N GLN A 24 25.69 10.17 8.77
CA GLN A 24 26.22 10.53 10.10
C GLN A 24 27.73 10.75 10.19
N ASP A 25 28.50 10.19 9.25
CA ASP A 25 29.94 10.39 9.13
C ASP A 25 30.32 11.66 8.35
N GLY A 26 29.32 12.45 7.92
CA GLY A 26 29.46 13.75 7.30
C GLY A 26 29.60 13.76 5.78
N ARG A 27 29.26 12.65 5.12
CA ARG A 27 29.34 12.52 3.66
C ARG A 27 27.98 12.68 3.00
N TYR A 28 27.94 13.28 1.83
CA TYR A 28 26.73 13.43 1.02
C TYR A 28 26.55 12.29 0.03
N LEU A 29 25.28 11.95 -0.24
CA LEU A 29 24.91 11.07 -1.35
C LEU A 29 25.04 11.82 -2.68
N VAL A 30 26.03 11.43 -3.50
CA VAL A 30 26.35 12.11 -4.76
C VAL A 30 26.11 11.20 -5.96
N ALA A 31 25.46 11.74 -7.00
CA ALA A 31 25.33 11.12 -8.31
C ALA A 31 26.52 11.50 -9.21
N GLU A 32 27.26 10.53 -9.72
CA GLU A 32 28.39 10.75 -10.64
C GLU A 32 28.00 10.53 -12.11
N GLY A 33 28.75 11.11 -13.05
CA GLY A 33 28.42 11.09 -14.47
C GLY A 33 28.54 9.72 -15.16
N ASP A 34 29.23 8.78 -14.51
CA ASP A 34 29.49 7.40 -14.95
C ASP A 34 28.46 6.39 -14.42
N GLU A 35 27.28 6.86 -14.04
CA GLU A 35 26.18 6.07 -13.46
C GLU A 35 26.43 5.55 -12.04
N VAL A 36 27.56 5.93 -11.43
CA VAL A 36 27.93 5.56 -10.07
C VAL A 36 27.27 6.48 -9.06
N ILE A 37 27.05 5.96 -7.86
CA ILE A 37 26.64 6.72 -6.69
C ILE A 37 27.70 6.51 -5.62
N ALA A 38 28.11 7.60 -5.00
CA ALA A 38 29.15 7.59 -3.99
C ALA A 38 28.83 8.51 -2.82
N LEU A 39 29.40 8.18 -1.67
CA LEU A 39 29.50 9.08 -0.53
C LEU A 39 30.71 10.00 -0.71
N ARG A 40 30.51 11.30 -0.52
CA ARG A 40 31.58 12.30 -0.71
C ARG A 40 31.52 13.41 0.34
N ASP A 41 32.67 13.94 0.70
CA ASP A 41 32.76 15.11 1.58
C ASP A 41 32.19 16.37 0.92
N GLU A 42 31.84 17.36 1.74
CA GLU A 42 31.19 18.59 1.31
C GLU A 42 32.14 19.55 0.56
N GLU A 43 32.39 19.28 -0.72
CA GLU A 43 33.08 20.20 -1.62
C GLU A 43 32.09 21.05 -2.45
N THR A 44 32.38 22.34 -2.63
CA THR A 44 31.53 23.28 -3.40
C THR A 44 31.22 22.82 -4.82
N ARG A 45 32.12 22.07 -5.47
CA ARG A 45 31.93 21.51 -6.82
C ARG A 45 30.98 20.30 -6.86
N GLN A 46 30.74 19.64 -5.73
CA GLN A 46 29.92 18.42 -5.64
C GLN A 46 28.49 18.71 -5.17
N ARG A 47 28.23 19.93 -4.69
CA ARG A 47 26.93 20.38 -4.17
C ARG A 47 25.76 20.25 -5.15
N ASP A 48 26.01 20.33 -6.46
CA ASP A 48 24.99 20.14 -7.49
C ASP A 48 24.73 18.66 -7.79
N LYS A 49 25.77 17.83 -7.71
CA LYS A 49 25.68 16.37 -7.88
C LYS A 49 25.03 15.67 -6.69
N ALA A 50 24.99 16.33 -5.52
CA ALA A 50 24.32 15.85 -4.31
C ALA A 50 22.80 16.15 -4.29
N ARG A 51 22.26 16.81 -5.32
CA ARG A 51 20.86 17.22 -5.36
C ARG A 51 19.97 16.11 -5.92
N TRP A 52 18.95 15.75 -5.16
CA TRP A 52 17.97 14.72 -5.52
C TRP A 52 16.57 15.32 -5.55
N SER A 53 15.94 15.34 -6.71
CA SER A 53 14.52 15.68 -6.82
C SER A 53 13.69 14.55 -6.22
N VAL A 54 12.72 14.92 -5.38
CA VAL A 54 11.84 13.96 -4.71
C VAL A 54 10.58 13.80 -5.57
N GLU A 55 10.26 12.57 -5.93
CA GLU A 55 9.02 12.22 -6.61
C GLU A 55 8.28 11.17 -5.77
N PHE A 56 7.03 11.44 -5.42
CA PHE A 56 6.21 10.47 -4.68
C PHE A 56 5.64 9.41 -5.63
N ASP A 57 5.49 8.19 -5.15
CA ASP A 57 4.76 7.19 -5.93
C ASP A 57 3.27 7.55 -6.03
N ASP A 58 2.70 7.49 -7.24
CA ASP A 58 1.28 7.81 -7.45
C ASP A 58 0.33 6.86 -6.66
N HIS A 59 0.80 5.68 -6.20
CA HIS A 59 -0.03 4.63 -5.60
C HIS A 59 0.09 4.53 -4.07
N SER A 60 1.18 5.01 -3.48
CA SER A 60 1.42 4.92 -2.03
C SER A 60 1.93 6.24 -1.44
N ASP A 61 1.30 6.69 -0.35
CA ASP A 61 1.78 7.82 0.47
C ASP A 61 3.03 7.46 1.30
N SER A 62 3.55 6.21 1.17
CA SER A 62 4.71 5.71 1.91
C SER A 62 5.96 5.47 1.05
N ILE A 63 5.89 5.73 -0.25
CA ILE A 63 6.98 5.42 -1.19
C ILE A 63 7.37 6.70 -1.93
N LEU A 64 8.68 6.93 -2.05
CA LEU A 64 9.26 7.99 -2.87
C LEU A 64 10.33 7.44 -3.82
N ARG A 65 10.66 8.23 -4.83
CA ARG A 65 11.74 8.02 -5.79
C ARG A 65 12.65 9.24 -5.74
N LEU A 66 13.95 9.03 -5.81
CA LEU A 66 14.96 10.10 -5.81
C LEU A 66 15.61 10.19 -7.18
N LYS A 67 15.51 11.36 -7.81
CA LYS A 67 16.03 11.62 -9.16
C LYS A 67 17.24 12.55 -9.11
N SER A 68 18.35 12.10 -9.66
CA SER A 68 19.62 12.83 -9.72
C SER A 68 19.56 14.04 -10.67
N CYS A 69 20.59 14.89 -10.59
CA CYS A 69 20.83 15.99 -11.51
C CYS A 69 20.98 15.58 -12.99
N TYR A 70 21.23 14.29 -13.27
CA TYR A 70 21.31 13.74 -14.63
C TYR A 70 19.97 13.22 -15.15
N GLY A 71 18.88 13.37 -14.38
CA GLY A 71 17.56 12.88 -14.74
C GLY A 71 17.37 11.37 -14.59
N LYS A 72 18.32 10.68 -13.93
CA LYS A 72 18.29 9.24 -13.62
C LYS A 72 17.85 8.99 -12.17
N TYR A 73 17.21 7.86 -11.89
CA TYR A 73 16.75 7.50 -10.55
C TYR A 73 17.80 6.73 -9.74
N LEU A 74 17.81 6.98 -8.43
CA LEU A 74 18.45 6.15 -7.44
C LEU A 74 17.81 4.75 -7.47
N THR A 75 18.61 3.73 -7.77
CA THR A 75 18.11 2.38 -8.09
C THR A 75 18.79 1.33 -7.22
N ALA A 76 18.00 0.55 -6.49
CA ALA A 76 18.46 -0.68 -5.86
C ALA A 76 18.52 -1.78 -6.94
N SER A 77 19.69 -1.98 -7.56
CA SER A 77 19.85 -2.93 -8.67
C SER A 77 19.99 -4.36 -8.16
N ASP A 78 19.59 -5.33 -8.96
CA ASP A 78 19.91 -6.76 -8.79
C ASP A 78 21.35 -7.10 -9.22
N LYS A 79 22.16 -6.14 -9.69
CA LYS A 79 23.55 -6.40 -10.08
C LYS A 79 24.43 -6.63 -8.85
N PRO A 80 25.26 -7.69 -8.82
CA PRO A 80 26.19 -7.90 -7.71
C PRO A 80 27.26 -6.80 -7.68
N PHE A 81 27.67 -6.39 -6.48
CA PHE A 81 28.68 -5.34 -6.30
C PHE A 81 30.10 -5.84 -6.62
N LEU A 82 30.39 -7.12 -6.33
CA LEU A 82 31.65 -7.83 -6.60
C LEU A 82 31.40 -9.31 -6.98
N SER A 83 32.42 -10.17 -6.98
CA SER A 83 32.29 -11.64 -7.11
C SER A 83 31.62 -12.32 -5.91
N ASP A 84 31.25 -11.55 -4.89
CA ASP A 84 30.41 -11.95 -3.77
C ASP A 84 28.93 -11.87 -4.21
N GLU A 85 28.23 -13.00 -4.14
CA GLU A 85 26.84 -13.13 -4.60
C GLU A 85 25.81 -12.40 -3.70
N THR A 86 26.22 -11.90 -2.53
CA THR A 86 25.31 -11.36 -1.52
C THR A 86 25.10 -9.85 -1.58
N SER A 87 26.08 -9.08 -2.08
CA SER A 87 26.01 -7.61 -2.09
C SER A 87 25.49 -7.09 -3.43
N ARG A 88 24.49 -6.19 -3.40
CA ARG A 88 23.86 -5.66 -4.61
C ARG A 88 24.15 -4.17 -4.79
N LYS A 89 24.39 -3.72 -6.02
CA LYS A 89 24.76 -2.33 -6.34
C LYS A 89 23.57 -1.38 -6.19
N VAL A 90 23.86 -0.18 -5.70
CA VAL A 90 22.95 0.97 -5.84
C VAL A 90 23.50 1.86 -6.96
N LEU A 91 22.69 2.09 -8.00
CA LEU A 91 23.12 2.71 -9.26
C LEU A 91 22.16 3.81 -9.72
N GLN A 92 22.55 4.57 -10.73
CA GLN A 92 21.67 5.48 -11.46
C GLN A 92 21.09 4.80 -12.70
N SER A 93 19.77 4.74 -12.81
CA SER A 93 19.10 4.16 -13.99
C SER A 93 18.21 5.17 -14.71
N PRO A 94 18.05 5.04 -16.04
CA PRO A 94 17.17 5.90 -16.80
C PRO A 94 15.69 5.74 -16.37
N PRO A 95 14.86 6.77 -16.56
CA PRO A 95 13.49 6.82 -16.06
C PRO A 95 12.51 5.84 -16.71
N PHE A 96 12.92 5.10 -17.75
CA PHE A 96 12.04 4.15 -18.42
C PHE A 96 12.77 2.86 -18.80
N PRO A 97 12.16 1.68 -18.55
CA PRO A 97 10.87 1.46 -17.89
C PRO A 97 10.91 1.66 -16.35
N LEU A 98 9.91 2.32 -15.76
CA LEU A 98 9.75 2.42 -14.29
C LEU A 98 9.36 1.05 -13.71
N ASP A 99 10.19 0.49 -12.83
CA ASP A 99 9.92 -0.70 -12.03
C ASP A 99 10.16 -0.42 -10.54
N SER A 100 9.92 -1.42 -9.68
CA SER A 100 10.02 -1.23 -8.23
C SER A 100 11.44 -0.99 -7.72
N SER A 101 12.48 -1.15 -8.54
CA SER A 101 13.88 -0.92 -8.09
C SER A 101 14.18 0.55 -7.77
N PHE A 102 13.33 1.48 -8.20
CA PHE A 102 13.40 2.93 -7.92
C PHE A 102 12.68 3.34 -6.63
N GLU A 103 11.93 2.42 -6.02
CA GLU A 103 11.02 2.71 -4.92
C GLU A 103 11.75 2.62 -3.58
N LEU A 104 11.70 3.71 -2.83
CA LEU A 104 12.30 3.84 -1.52
C LEU A 104 11.24 4.24 -0.49
N GLU A 105 11.28 3.58 0.66
CA GLU A 105 10.46 3.91 1.81
C GLU A 105 11.36 4.47 2.92
N PRO A 106 11.23 5.77 3.26
CA PRO A 106 11.90 6.35 4.40
C PRO A 106 11.32 5.85 5.71
N VAL A 107 12.18 5.35 6.59
CA VAL A 107 11.84 4.80 7.89
C VAL A 107 12.65 5.52 8.96
N MET A 108 11.99 6.12 9.95
CA MET A 108 12.66 6.86 11.02
C MET A 108 13.33 5.92 12.03
N GLU A 109 14.56 6.26 12.37
CA GLU A 109 15.27 5.77 13.55
C GLU A 109 15.76 6.98 14.36
N GLY A 110 15.03 7.32 15.42
CA GLY A 110 15.24 8.56 16.15
C GLY A 110 14.91 9.78 15.29
N THR A 111 15.89 10.65 15.08
CA THR A 111 15.79 11.87 14.25
C THR A 111 16.25 11.67 12.79
N HIS A 112 16.80 10.51 12.46
CA HIS A 112 17.40 10.23 11.15
C HIS A 112 16.49 9.28 10.35
N ALA A 113 16.61 9.30 9.03
CA ALA A 113 15.91 8.38 8.13
C ALA A 113 16.81 7.25 7.64
N LYS A 114 16.29 6.03 7.62
CA LYS A 114 16.82 4.92 6.82
C LYS A 114 16.00 4.81 5.54
N LEU A 115 16.65 4.53 4.41
CA LEU A 115 15.96 4.34 3.14
C LEU A 115 15.82 2.84 2.85
N ARG A 116 14.60 2.32 2.96
CA ARG A 116 14.25 0.93 2.67
C ARG A 116 13.97 0.76 1.18
N THR A 117 14.55 -0.26 0.56
CA THR A 117 14.35 -0.62 -0.86
C THR A 117 13.11 -1.50 -1.04
N CYS A 118 12.68 -1.71 -2.28
CA CYS A 118 11.59 -2.65 -2.61
C CYS A 118 11.87 -4.13 -2.24
N TYR A 119 13.13 -4.47 -1.95
CA TYR A 119 13.53 -5.80 -1.48
C TYR A 119 13.40 -5.94 0.05
N GLY A 120 12.99 -4.88 0.75
CA GLY A 120 12.86 -4.85 2.21
C GLY A 120 14.17 -4.59 2.95
N THR A 121 15.27 -4.36 2.22
CA THR A 121 16.61 -4.08 2.74
C THR A 121 16.86 -2.57 2.81
N PHE A 122 17.87 -2.13 3.56
CA PHE A 122 18.23 -0.72 3.65
C PHE A 122 19.48 -0.40 2.83
N LEU A 123 19.64 0.87 2.45
CA LEU A 123 20.90 1.36 1.88
C LEU A 123 22.01 1.32 2.95
N CYS A 124 23.15 0.73 2.60
CA CYS A 124 24.29 0.53 3.50
C CYS A 124 25.58 1.11 2.90
N THR A 125 26.51 1.55 3.76
CA THR A 125 27.87 1.87 3.32
C THR A 125 28.67 0.59 3.16
N ASN A 126 29.56 0.54 2.17
CA ASN A 126 30.53 -0.55 2.03
C ASN A 126 31.81 -0.28 2.85
N GLY A 127 31.70 0.40 4.00
CA GLY A 127 32.80 1.05 4.71
C GLY A 127 33.96 0.14 5.14
N ASP A 128 33.73 -1.18 5.24
CA ASP A 128 34.74 -2.15 5.63
C ASP A 128 35.57 -2.68 4.43
N ASN A 129 35.23 -2.30 3.19
CA ASN A 129 35.96 -2.74 2.00
C ASN A 129 36.98 -1.69 1.53
N PRO A 130 38.30 -1.92 1.72
CA PRO A 130 39.33 -0.95 1.40
C PRO A 130 39.47 -0.63 -0.10
N LEU A 131 38.86 -1.43 -0.99
CA LEU A 131 38.89 -1.16 -2.43
C LEU A 131 37.80 -0.19 -2.90
N TYR A 132 36.69 -0.05 -2.17
CA TYR A 132 35.54 0.79 -2.55
C TYR A 132 34.84 1.42 -1.33
N PRO A 133 35.55 2.25 -0.53
CA PRO A 133 35.04 2.76 0.75
C PRO A 133 33.84 3.72 0.64
N ASP A 134 33.59 4.26 -0.56
CA ASP A 134 32.55 5.27 -0.80
C ASP A 134 31.33 4.71 -1.55
N SER A 135 31.32 3.41 -1.87
CA SER A 135 30.22 2.80 -2.59
C SER A 135 29.03 2.49 -1.68
N ILE A 136 27.84 2.52 -2.27
CA ILE A 136 26.58 2.20 -1.60
C ILE A 136 26.04 0.88 -2.15
N THR A 137 25.63 0.01 -1.23
CA THR A 137 25.07 -1.30 -1.54
C THR A 137 23.75 -1.51 -0.81
N HIS A 138 23.02 -2.55 -1.20
CA HIS A 138 21.92 -3.10 -0.43
C HIS A 138 22.09 -4.62 -0.31
N ASP A 139 21.25 -5.27 0.51
CA ASP A 139 21.18 -6.74 0.66
C ASP A 139 22.22 -7.43 1.56
N LEU A 140 22.96 -6.67 2.39
CA LEU A 140 23.92 -7.24 3.36
C LEU A 140 23.35 -7.23 4.81
N PRO A 141 23.13 -8.39 5.44
CA PRO A 141 22.53 -8.49 6.78
C PRO A 141 23.47 -8.06 7.93
N HIS A 142 24.78 -7.97 7.69
CA HIS A 142 25.77 -7.62 8.72
C HIS A 142 26.17 -6.15 8.72
N LEU A 143 25.80 -5.38 7.70
CA LEU A 143 26.15 -3.96 7.61
C LEU A 143 25.10 -3.09 8.26
N THR A 144 25.56 -2.01 8.89
CA THR A 144 24.70 -1.00 9.48
C THR A 144 24.09 -0.13 8.39
N ALA A 145 22.76 -0.02 8.38
CA ALA A 145 22.04 0.87 7.48
C ALA A 145 22.50 2.32 7.66
N ILE A 146 22.60 3.05 6.56
CA ILE A 146 22.96 4.48 6.59
C ILE A 146 21.83 5.25 7.28
N LEU A 147 22.20 6.04 8.28
CA LEU A 147 21.33 7.02 8.91
C LEU A 147 21.52 8.35 8.19
N TRP A 148 20.46 8.79 7.52
CA TRP A 148 20.43 10.00 6.72
C TRP A 148 19.81 11.16 7.49
N ASP A 149 20.48 12.31 7.51
CA ASP A 149 19.81 13.59 7.68
C ASP A 149 19.40 14.13 6.31
N VAL A 150 18.21 14.73 6.27
CA VAL A 150 17.58 15.23 5.05
C VAL A 150 17.68 16.75 5.07
N GLU A 151 18.58 17.30 4.26
CA GLU A 151 18.69 18.74 4.02
C GLU A 151 17.78 19.12 2.86
N VAL A 152 16.73 19.91 3.13
CA VAL A 152 15.82 20.40 2.08
C VAL A 152 16.45 21.59 1.37
N VAL A 153 16.82 21.41 0.10
CA VAL A 153 17.51 22.42 -0.73
C VAL A 153 16.52 23.31 -1.47
N GLU A 154 15.48 22.72 -2.03
CA GLU A 154 14.35 23.43 -2.62
C GLU A 154 13.07 22.87 -2.05
N ARG A 155 12.21 23.76 -1.57
CA ARG A 155 10.83 23.42 -1.24
C ARG A 155 9.99 23.64 -2.48
N GLU A 156 9.02 22.76 -2.71
CA GLU A 156 7.95 23.09 -3.64
C GLU A 156 7.02 24.03 -2.87
N LEU A 157 7.35 25.33 -2.90
CA LEU A 157 6.49 26.35 -2.32
C LEU A 157 5.32 26.61 -3.28
N SER A 158 4.46 25.60 -3.42
CA SER A 158 3.08 25.84 -3.79
C SER A 158 2.46 26.55 -2.57
N PRO A 159 1.77 27.68 -2.71
CA PRO A 159 1.05 28.27 -1.60
C PRO A 159 0.04 27.24 -1.05
N VAL A 160 0.37 26.68 0.12
CA VAL A 160 -0.43 25.66 0.81
C VAL A 160 -1.22 26.32 1.92
N LEU A 161 -2.54 26.17 1.88
CA LEU A 161 -3.44 26.52 2.98
C LEU A 161 -3.59 25.31 3.89
N GLU A 162 -3.06 25.39 5.11
CA GLU A 162 -3.21 24.33 6.11
C GLU A 162 -4.12 24.75 7.27
N LEU A 163 -5.29 24.13 7.39
CA LEU A 163 -6.19 24.37 8.53
C LEU A 163 -5.94 23.36 9.64
N LYS A 164 -5.46 23.84 10.79
CA LYS A 164 -5.18 23.06 12.01
C LYS A 164 -6.06 23.42 13.21
N ASP A 165 -6.84 24.50 13.14
CA ASP A 165 -7.64 24.95 14.28
C ASP A 165 -8.78 23.96 14.55
N GLU A 166 -8.63 23.18 15.61
CA GLU A 166 -9.56 22.12 16.04
C GLU A 166 -10.90 22.65 16.57
N ASN A 167 -11.02 23.96 16.85
CA ASN A 167 -12.24 24.55 17.42
C ASN A 167 -13.29 24.89 16.36
N VAL A 168 -12.94 24.77 15.09
CA VAL A 168 -13.78 25.21 13.98
C VAL A 168 -14.38 24.00 13.26
N ARG A 169 -15.65 24.09 12.86
CA ARG A 169 -16.36 23.04 12.10
C ARG A 169 -16.53 23.33 10.61
N SER A 170 -16.23 24.56 10.17
CA SER A 170 -16.29 24.97 8.77
C SER A 170 -15.16 25.93 8.43
N ILE A 171 -14.61 25.84 7.22
CA ILE A 171 -13.50 26.70 6.80
C ILE A 171 -14.00 28.16 6.73
N PRO A 172 -13.34 29.13 7.42
CA PRO A 172 -13.76 30.53 7.37
C PRO A 172 -13.70 31.08 5.94
N GLU A 173 -14.72 31.85 5.54
CA GLU A 173 -14.85 32.40 4.18
C GLU A 173 -13.63 33.23 3.73
N ASP A 174 -12.99 33.94 4.65
CA ASP A 174 -11.83 34.79 4.34
C ASP A 174 -10.57 34.01 3.93
N TRP A 175 -10.50 32.70 4.21
CA TRP A 175 -9.39 31.85 3.76
C TRP A 175 -9.31 31.75 2.24
N PHE A 176 -10.45 31.86 1.57
CA PHE A 176 -10.54 31.76 0.13
C PHE A 176 -10.20 33.06 -0.60
N ASN A 177 -9.75 34.09 0.12
CA ASN A 177 -9.17 35.29 -0.46
C ASN A 177 -7.72 35.08 -0.93
N GLN A 178 -7.07 33.99 -0.50
CA GLN A 178 -5.71 33.61 -0.92
C GLN A 178 -5.77 32.82 -2.24
N THR A 179 -6.11 33.51 -3.33
CA THR A 179 -6.42 32.90 -4.64
C THR A 179 -5.23 32.22 -5.32
N ASP A 180 -4.01 32.48 -4.84
CA ASP A 180 -2.79 31.85 -5.35
C ASP A 180 -2.64 30.40 -4.87
N ALA A 181 -3.37 29.99 -3.84
CA ALA A 181 -3.28 28.66 -3.23
C ALA A 181 -3.37 27.51 -4.24
N VAL A 182 -2.41 26.59 -4.15
CA VAL A 182 -2.30 25.39 -5.00
C VAL A 182 -2.74 24.13 -4.25
N ALA A 183 -2.62 24.12 -2.92
CA ALA A 183 -3.08 23.01 -2.10
C ALA A 183 -3.85 23.50 -0.87
N LEU A 184 -4.94 22.83 -0.55
CA LEU A 184 -5.73 23.02 0.67
C LEU A 184 -5.69 21.71 1.46
N ILE A 185 -5.07 21.74 2.64
CA ILE A 185 -4.89 20.58 3.51
C ILE A 185 -5.61 20.83 4.83
N LEU A 186 -6.64 20.03 5.10
CA LEU A 186 -7.39 20.05 6.36
C LEU A 186 -6.79 19.01 7.30
N LYS A 187 -6.16 19.46 8.38
CA LYS A 187 -5.62 18.59 9.45
C LYS A 187 -6.57 18.51 10.65
N ASN A 188 -7.58 19.39 10.70
CA ASN A 188 -8.62 19.35 11.71
C ASN A 188 -9.64 18.24 11.38
N PRO A 189 -9.82 17.23 12.27
CA PRO A 189 -10.76 16.15 12.05
C PRO A 189 -12.24 16.58 12.19
N SER A 190 -12.54 17.72 12.80
CA SER A 190 -13.90 18.22 13.07
C SER A 190 -14.48 19.10 11.96
N ILE A 191 -13.77 19.32 10.84
CA ILE A 191 -14.35 20.06 9.72
C ILE A 191 -15.40 19.21 9.03
N GLU A 192 -16.62 19.76 8.95
CA GLU A 192 -17.80 19.13 8.35
C GLU A 192 -18.14 19.75 6.99
N VAL A 193 -17.84 21.04 6.79
CA VAL A 193 -18.31 21.81 5.62
C VAL A 193 -17.17 22.57 4.95
N ILE A 194 -17.02 22.35 3.64
CA ILE A 194 -16.25 23.18 2.72
C ILE A 194 -17.23 24.17 2.05
N PRO A 195 -17.09 25.49 2.23
CA PRO A 195 -18.01 26.47 1.65
C PRO A 195 -17.78 26.66 0.14
N ASP A 196 -18.80 27.22 -0.54
CA ASP A 196 -18.77 27.51 -1.99
C ASP A 196 -17.61 28.42 -2.39
N SER A 197 -17.12 29.28 -1.48
CA SER A 197 -15.96 30.12 -1.74
C SER A 197 -14.68 29.36 -2.11
N ILE A 198 -14.61 28.03 -1.93
CA ILE A 198 -13.52 27.22 -2.50
C ILE A 198 -13.34 27.43 -4.01
N GLY A 199 -14.42 27.77 -4.72
CA GLY A 199 -14.37 28.10 -6.14
C GLY A 199 -13.54 29.34 -6.50
N LYS A 200 -13.14 30.16 -5.51
CA LYS A 200 -12.24 31.31 -5.70
C LYS A 200 -10.75 30.92 -5.83
N LEU A 201 -10.40 29.70 -5.41
CA LEU A 201 -9.02 29.21 -5.46
C LEU A 201 -8.69 28.68 -6.86
N GLU A 202 -8.67 29.54 -7.87
CA GLU A 202 -8.51 29.19 -9.30
C GLU A 202 -7.21 28.45 -9.64
N HIS A 203 -6.26 28.36 -8.71
CA HIS A 203 -5.00 27.64 -8.86
C HIS A 203 -4.93 26.34 -8.07
N LEU A 204 -6.02 25.97 -7.38
CA LEU A 204 -6.06 24.79 -6.53
C LEU A 204 -5.94 23.51 -7.35
N GLU A 205 -4.88 22.75 -7.09
CA GLU A 205 -4.62 21.45 -7.69
C GLU A 205 -4.91 20.30 -6.71
N ILE A 206 -4.80 20.54 -5.40
CA ILE A 206 -4.92 19.51 -4.37
C ILE A 206 -5.91 19.95 -3.28
N LEU A 207 -6.92 19.13 -3.05
CA LEU A 207 -7.80 19.20 -1.89
C LEU A 207 -7.63 17.93 -1.05
N ASN A 208 -7.02 18.08 0.12
CA ASN A 208 -6.81 16.98 1.06
C ASN A 208 -7.59 17.25 2.35
N ALA A 209 -8.67 16.50 2.52
CA ALA A 209 -9.54 16.51 3.70
C ALA A 209 -9.64 15.11 4.33
N LYS A 210 -8.57 14.31 4.21
CA LYS A 210 -8.48 12.99 4.85
C LYS A 210 -8.72 13.13 6.36
N HIS A 211 -9.51 12.23 6.92
CA HIS A 211 -9.88 12.18 8.33
C HIS A 211 -10.67 13.39 8.86
N SER A 212 -11.18 14.26 7.98
CA SER A 212 -12.20 15.26 8.33
C SER A 212 -13.60 14.68 8.16
N LEU A 213 -14.61 15.28 8.81
CA LEU A 213 -16.02 14.90 8.71
C LEU A 213 -16.72 15.47 7.46
N VAL A 214 -15.98 15.88 6.43
CA VAL A 214 -16.56 16.44 5.20
C VAL A 214 -17.30 15.34 4.44
N THR A 215 -18.61 15.49 4.33
CA THR A 215 -19.48 14.53 3.62
C THR A 215 -19.97 15.03 2.27
N GLU A 216 -19.68 16.27 1.89
CA GLU A 216 -20.19 16.86 0.65
C GLU A 216 -19.21 17.89 0.07
N LEU A 217 -19.07 17.88 -1.26
CA LEU A 217 -18.36 18.93 -1.98
C LEU A 217 -19.35 19.99 -2.50
N PRO A 218 -19.08 21.29 -2.27
CA PRO A 218 -19.90 22.36 -2.78
C PRO A 218 -19.92 22.40 -4.32
N PRO A 219 -21.02 22.81 -4.97
CA PRO A 219 -21.12 22.92 -6.43
C PRO A 219 -19.98 23.72 -7.08
N ASP A 220 -19.51 24.77 -6.40
CA ASP A 220 -18.48 25.68 -6.90
C ASP A 220 -17.09 25.04 -7.04
N VAL A 221 -16.86 23.84 -6.47
CA VAL A 221 -15.63 23.07 -6.70
C VAL A 221 -15.44 22.73 -8.19
N ALA A 222 -16.52 22.63 -8.97
CA ALA A 222 -16.45 22.35 -10.40
C ALA A 222 -15.82 23.48 -11.22
N LYS A 223 -15.62 24.68 -10.64
CA LYS A 223 -14.92 25.81 -11.29
C LYS A 223 -13.39 25.59 -11.32
N LEU A 224 -12.87 24.67 -10.52
CA LEU A 224 -11.44 24.44 -10.33
C LEU A 224 -10.89 23.52 -11.42
N ASP A 225 -10.54 24.09 -12.57
CA ASP A 225 -10.13 23.35 -13.77
C ASP A 225 -8.75 22.70 -13.68
N LYS A 226 -7.88 23.20 -12.78
CA LYS A 226 -6.55 22.65 -12.48
C LYS A 226 -6.55 21.53 -11.45
N MET A 227 -7.71 21.16 -10.89
CA MET A 227 -7.80 20.14 -9.86
C MET A 227 -7.22 18.81 -10.34
N ARG A 228 -6.32 18.25 -9.54
CA ARG A 228 -5.66 16.94 -9.77
C ARG A 228 -6.06 15.92 -8.72
N ASP A 229 -6.07 16.32 -7.46
CA ASP A 229 -6.22 15.41 -6.33
C ASP A 229 -7.37 15.85 -5.41
N ILE A 230 -8.42 15.03 -5.34
CA ILE A 230 -9.51 15.16 -4.35
C ILE A 230 -9.44 13.97 -3.40
N LEU A 231 -9.02 14.24 -2.17
CA LEU A 231 -8.76 13.23 -1.14
C LEU A 231 -9.64 13.51 0.08
N ILE A 232 -10.86 12.98 0.08
CA ILE A 232 -11.84 13.23 1.14
C ILE A 232 -12.42 11.90 1.59
N TYR A 233 -12.14 11.53 2.82
CA TYR A 233 -12.74 10.36 3.48
C TYR A 233 -12.36 10.36 4.95
N HIS A 234 -13.16 9.71 5.76
CA HIS A 234 -12.82 9.38 7.14
C HIS A 234 -13.27 7.97 7.49
N TYR A 235 -12.86 7.54 8.67
CA TYR A 235 -13.17 6.22 9.20
C TYR A 235 -13.98 6.40 10.47
N GLU A 236 -15.20 5.88 10.48
CA GLU A 236 -16.03 5.84 11.68
C GLU A 236 -15.93 4.45 12.32
N ARG A 237 -15.70 4.40 13.63
CA ARG A 237 -15.72 3.13 14.36
C ARG A 237 -17.10 2.94 14.94
N GLY A 238 -17.90 2.06 14.33
CA GLY A 238 -19.16 1.61 14.90
C GLY A 238 -18.93 0.81 16.20
N PRO A 239 -19.88 0.83 17.16
CA PRO A 239 -19.72 0.13 18.44
C PRO A 239 -19.69 -1.40 18.33
N LEU A 240 -20.06 -1.97 17.18
CA LEU A 240 -20.21 -3.42 16.95
C LEU A 240 -19.39 -3.95 15.75
N ILE A 241 -18.58 -3.13 15.07
CA ILE A 241 -17.92 -3.50 13.82
C ILE A 241 -16.40 -3.58 14.02
N GLU A 242 -15.80 -4.71 13.61
CA GLU A 242 -14.38 -5.00 13.80
C GLU A 242 -13.45 -4.21 12.86
N SER A 243 -13.99 -3.67 11.75
CA SER A 243 -13.32 -2.73 10.85
C SER A 243 -14.07 -1.40 10.79
N PRO A 244 -13.39 -0.25 10.78
CA PRO A 244 -14.07 1.03 10.70
C PRO A 244 -14.77 1.21 9.35
N ASP A 245 -15.96 1.82 9.37
CA ASP A 245 -16.72 2.19 8.19
C ASP A 245 -16.02 3.34 7.49
N LEU A 246 -15.75 3.15 6.20
CA LEU A 246 -15.18 4.19 5.37
C LEU A 246 -16.30 5.12 4.91
N ILE A 247 -16.24 6.37 5.35
CA ILE A 247 -17.16 7.40 4.93
C ILE A 247 -16.50 8.22 3.83
N GLY A 248 -17.18 8.30 2.69
CA GLY A 248 -16.79 9.11 1.55
C GLY A 248 -17.53 10.45 1.54
N PHE A 249 -17.63 11.05 0.35
CA PHE A 249 -18.31 12.33 0.18
C PHE A 249 -19.23 12.32 -1.04
N LYS A 250 -20.31 13.08 -0.96
CA LYS A 250 -21.18 13.37 -2.11
C LYS A 250 -20.53 14.40 -3.00
N ALA A 251 -20.37 14.06 -4.28
CA ALA A 251 -20.04 15.03 -5.30
C ALA A 251 -21.34 15.67 -5.81
N SER A 252 -21.78 16.75 -5.17
CA SER A 252 -23.00 17.49 -5.57
C SER A 252 -22.84 18.27 -6.87
N CYS A 253 -21.64 18.22 -7.45
CA CYS A 253 -21.24 18.92 -8.65
C CYS A 253 -21.11 17.97 -9.86
N SER A 254 -21.31 18.51 -11.06
CA SER A 254 -20.94 17.81 -12.29
C SER A 254 -19.42 17.66 -12.38
N VAL A 255 -18.91 16.45 -12.13
CA VAL A 255 -17.48 16.11 -12.27
C VAL A 255 -16.93 16.30 -13.69
N LYS A 256 -17.76 16.68 -14.67
CA LYS A 256 -17.33 17.05 -16.04
C LYS A 256 -16.35 18.22 -16.08
N GLY A 257 -16.30 19.07 -15.04
CA GLY A 257 -15.42 20.24 -15.00
C GLY A 257 -13.93 19.90 -14.92
N PHE A 258 -13.58 18.76 -14.34
CA PHE A 258 -12.18 18.43 -14.06
C PHE A 258 -11.49 17.77 -15.26
N LYS A 259 -10.53 18.48 -15.86
CA LYS A 259 -9.79 17.97 -17.05
C LYS A 259 -8.51 17.23 -16.68
N CYS A 260 -7.92 17.57 -15.53
CA CYS A 260 -6.60 17.08 -15.10
C CYS A 260 -6.68 16.18 -13.87
N LEU A 261 -7.88 15.68 -13.51
CA LEU A 261 -8.05 14.92 -12.27
C LEU A 261 -7.35 13.57 -12.36
N GLU A 262 -6.40 13.35 -11.45
CA GLU A 262 -5.61 12.13 -11.34
C GLU A 262 -6.08 11.24 -10.18
N LYS A 263 -6.57 11.84 -9.09
CA LYS A 263 -7.04 11.11 -7.91
C LYS A 263 -8.41 11.61 -7.46
N LEU A 264 -9.38 10.69 -7.42
CA LEU A 264 -10.70 10.89 -6.83
C LEU A 264 -10.93 9.80 -5.81
N CYS A 265 -10.76 10.11 -4.53
CA CYS A 265 -10.85 9.10 -3.46
C CYS A 265 -12.19 9.16 -2.76
N PHE A 266 -12.99 8.11 -2.92
CA PHE A 266 -14.19 7.79 -2.13
C PHE A 266 -15.36 8.77 -2.33
N ALA A 267 -15.67 9.06 -3.60
CA ALA A 267 -16.92 9.70 -3.94
C ALA A 267 -18.10 8.72 -3.78
N GLU A 268 -19.20 9.16 -3.19
CA GLU A 268 -20.45 8.39 -3.10
C GLU A 268 -20.98 8.12 -4.52
N SER A 269 -21.34 6.87 -4.79
CA SER A 269 -21.84 6.48 -6.09
C SER A 269 -23.21 7.09 -6.37
N ASP A 270 -23.33 7.74 -7.51
CA ASP A 270 -24.55 8.26 -8.10
C ASP A 270 -24.50 8.01 -9.62
N ILE A 271 -25.63 7.71 -10.26
CA ILE A 271 -25.69 7.42 -11.70
C ILE A 271 -25.14 8.59 -12.53
N GLY A 272 -25.43 9.83 -12.13
CA GLY A 272 -24.91 11.04 -12.77
C GLY A 272 -23.40 11.15 -12.64
N LEU A 273 -22.83 10.90 -11.45
CA LEU A 273 -21.37 10.82 -11.25
C LEU A 273 -20.77 9.76 -12.16
N LEU A 274 -21.27 8.53 -12.08
CA LEU A 274 -20.70 7.35 -12.72
C LEU A 274 -20.70 7.46 -14.24
N ASN A 275 -21.76 8.01 -14.84
CA ASN A 275 -21.82 8.25 -16.28
C ASN A 275 -20.79 9.29 -16.77
N ASN A 276 -20.36 10.19 -15.89
CA ASN A 276 -19.40 11.24 -16.20
C ASN A 276 -17.94 10.88 -15.89
N LEU A 277 -17.70 9.84 -15.07
CA LEU A 277 -16.35 9.37 -14.75
C LEU A 277 -15.53 9.06 -15.99
N GLY A 278 -16.14 8.53 -17.04
CA GLY A 278 -15.45 8.21 -18.30
C GLY A 278 -14.82 9.42 -19.02
N ASN A 279 -15.12 10.65 -18.62
CA ASN A 279 -14.49 11.87 -19.14
C ASN A 279 -13.18 12.22 -18.41
N LEU A 280 -12.95 11.66 -17.22
CA LEU A 280 -11.79 11.93 -16.39
C LEU A 280 -10.61 11.03 -16.82
N THR A 281 -10.15 11.19 -18.06
CA THR A 281 -9.20 10.27 -18.71
C THR A 281 -7.81 10.24 -18.08
N GLU A 282 -7.48 11.24 -17.26
CA GLU A 282 -6.24 11.33 -16.50
C GLU A 282 -6.27 10.55 -15.17
N LEU A 283 -7.44 10.02 -14.75
CA LEU A 283 -7.57 9.30 -13.49
C LEU A 283 -6.60 8.11 -13.40
N ARG A 284 -5.86 8.09 -12.29
CA ARG A 284 -4.95 7.02 -11.88
C ARG A 284 -5.49 6.30 -10.65
N ARG A 285 -6.24 6.99 -9.79
CA ARG A 285 -6.83 6.44 -8.58
C ARG A 285 -8.30 6.83 -8.46
N LEU A 286 -9.15 5.82 -8.36
CA LEU A 286 -10.58 5.99 -8.17
C LEU A 286 -11.02 5.20 -6.94
N GLY A 287 -11.66 5.87 -6.00
CA GLY A 287 -12.40 5.27 -4.89
C GLY A 287 -13.88 5.64 -5.00
N ILE A 288 -14.75 4.65 -4.89
CA ILE A 288 -16.21 4.82 -4.89
C ILE A 288 -16.77 4.19 -3.62
N THR A 289 -17.71 4.88 -2.96
CA THR A 289 -18.43 4.38 -1.78
C THR A 289 -19.93 4.33 -2.06
N LYS A 290 -20.69 3.67 -1.17
CA LYS A 290 -22.15 3.55 -1.28
C LYS A 290 -22.65 2.89 -2.56
N PHE A 291 -21.82 2.03 -3.16
CA PHE A 291 -22.13 1.34 -4.40
C PHE A 291 -23.34 0.40 -4.22
N ARG A 292 -24.18 0.33 -5.26
CA ARG A 292 -25.39 -0.49 -5.33
C ARG A 292 -25.39 -1.30 -6.61
N LYS A 293 -26.17 -2.37 -6.66
CA LYS A 293 -26.29 -3.22 -7.86
C LYS A 293 -26.60 -2.43 -9.15
N GLU A 294 -27.50 -1.45 -9.07
CA GLU A 294 -27.93 -0.60 -10.20
C GLU A 294 -26.81 0.28 -10.79
N HIS A 295 -25.71 0.49 -10.05
CA HIS A 295 -24.58 1.30 -10.48
C HIS A 295 -23.57 0.54 -11.37
N GLY A 296 -23.71 -0.79 -11.46
CA GLY A 296 -22.83 -1.70 -12.20
C GLY A 296 -22.54 -1.27 -13.63
N GLU A 297 -23.61 -1.14 -14.43
CA GLU A 297 -23.50 -0.85 -15.86
C GLU A 297 -22.85 0.52 -16.12
N SER A 298 -23.27 1.56 -15.39
CA SER A 298 -22.73 2.91 -15.51
C SER A 298 -21.24 2.98 -15.15
N LEU A 299 -20.83 2.33 -14.04
CA LEU A 299 -19.42 2.29 -13.65
C LEU A 299 -18.59 1.53 -14.69
N CYS A 300 -19.00 0.32 -15.09
CA CYS A 300 -18.28 -0.49 -16.07
C CYS A 300 -18.09 0.23 -17.41
N THR A 301 -19.14 0.88 -17.91
CA THR A 301 -19.09 1.67 -19.14
C THR A 301 -18.05 2.79 -19.04
N SER A 302 -17.97 3.48 -17.91
CA SER A 302 -16.99 4.53 -17.67
C SER A 302 -15.56 3.99 -17.49
N LEU A 303 -15.38 2.89 -16.75
CA LEU A 303 -14.08 2.24 -16.54
C LEU A 303 -13.39 1.88 -17.87
N GLY A 304 -14.16 1.53 -18.91
CA GLY A 304 -13.61 1.24 -20.23
C GLY A 304 -12.88 2.40 -20.90
N LYS A 305 -13.15 3.64 -20.47
CA LYS A 305 -12.50 4.86 -20.98
C LYS A 305 -11.26 5.25 -20.17
N LEU A 306 -11.13 4.77 -18.93
CA LEU A 306 -10.07 5.15 -17.99
C LEU A 306 -8.77 4.38 -18.20
N LYS A 307 -8.08 4.65 -19.31
CA LYS A 307 -6.88 3.92 -19.74
C LYS A 307 -5.66 4.10 -18.81
N LYS A 308 -5.64 5.16 -17.99
CA LYS A 308 -4.55 5.48 -17.05
C LYS A 308 -4.80 4.99 -15.62
N LEU A 309 -5.93 4.33 -15.37
CA LEU A 309 -6.34 3.91 -14.03
C LEU A 309 -5.45 2.78 -13.50
N LYS A 310 -4.73 3.07 -12.41
CA LYS A 310 -3.80 2.14 -11.76
C LYS A 310 -4.37 1.58 -10.45
N SER A 311 -5.28 2.28 -9.79
CA SER A 311 -5.91 1.83 -8.54
C SER A 311 -7.42 2.06 -8.56
N LEU A 312 -8.18 1.01 -8.28
CA LEU A 312 -9.65 1.03 -8.20
C LEU A 312 -10.10 0.47 -6.85
N ASN A 313 -10.89 1.25 -6.13
CA ASN A 313 -11.47 0.85 -4.85
C ASN A 313 -12.99 1.07 -4.88
N ILE A 314 -13.76 0.03 -4.58
CA ILE A 314 -15.22 0.07 -4.61
C ILE A 314 -15.75 -0.48 -3.29
N HIS A 315 -16.56 0.32 -2.60
CA HIS A 315 -17.30 -0.07 -1.40
C HIS A 315 -18.79 -0.06 -1.69
N ALA A 316 -19.43 -1.19 -1.44
CA ALA A 316 -20.88 -1.31 -1.38
C ALA A 316 -21.45 -0.39 -0.29
N LEU A 317 -22.74 -0.08 -0.39
CA LEU A 317 -23.46 0.68 0.63
C LEU A 317 -23.51 -0.03 1.97
N ASP A 318 -23.66 -1.34 1.96
CA ASP A 318 -23.68 -2.19 3.13
C ASP A 318 -23.19 -3.61 2.77
N GLN A 319 -23.28 -4.54 3.72
CA GLN A 319 -22.85 -5.93 3.53
C GLN A 319 -23.84 -6.77 2.70
N VAL A 320 -25.05 -6.26 2.43
CA VAL A 320 -26.10 -6.97 1.70
C VAL A 320 -26.03 -6.64 0.20
N GLU A 321 -25.71 -5.40 -0.12
CA GLU A 321 -25.61 -4.90 -1.49
C GLU A 321 -24.57 -5.65 -2.32
N ILE A 322 -24.94 -5.90 -3.58
CA ILE A 322 -24.17 -6.71 -4.52
C ILE A 322 -23.36 -5.79 -5.44
N LEU A 323 -22.06 -6.07 -5.52
CA LEU A 323 -21.15 -5.45 -6.48
C LEU A 323 -21.28 -6.12 -7.85
N ASP A 324 -22.31 -5.77 -8.62
CA ASP A 324 -22.47 -6.30 -9.98
C ASP A 324 -21.54 -5.60 -10.98
N LEU A 325 -20.40 -6.23 -11.25
CA LEU A 325 -19.33 -5.70 -12.10
C LEU A 325 -19.12 -6.52 -13.38
N HIS A 326 -20.15 -7.26 -13.83
CA HIS A 326 -20.07 -8.15 -15.00
C HIS A 326 -20.20 -7.44 -16.34
N TYR A 327 -20.65 -6.19 -16.36
CA TYR A 327 -20.92 -5.41 -17.57
C TYR A 327 -19.66 -4.94 -18.33
N GLN A 328 -18.46 -5.36 -17.90
CA GLN A 328 -17.22 -4.84 -18.44
C GLN A 328 -16.88 -5.43 -19.82
N THR A 329 -16.94 -4.58 -20.85
CA THR A 329 -16.54 -4.93 -22.22
C THR A 329 -15.06 -4.64 -22.52
N SER A 330 -14.43 -3.69 -21.81
CA SER A 330 -13.01 -3.34 -21.97
C SER A 330 -12.36 -2.97 -20.63
N PRO A 331 -11.82 -3.93 -19.85
CA PRO A 331 -11.29 -3.66 -18.52
C PRO A 331 -10.07 -2.71 -18.51
N PRO A 332 -9.82 -1.99 -17.40
CA PRO A 332 -8.68 -1.10 -17.26
C PRO A 332 -7.37 -1.90 -17.19
N LYS A 333 -6.69 -2.05 -18.34
CA LYS A 333 -5.49 -2.91 -18.47
C LYS A 333 -4.27 -2.40 -17.69
N SER A 334 -4.25 -1.14 -17.29
CA SER A 334 -3.18 -0.52 -16.50
C SER A 334 -3.35 -0.69 -14.99
N LEU A 335 -4.41 -1.38 -14.56
CA LEU A 335 -4.74 -1.59 -13.16
C LEU A 335 -3.67 -2.42 -12.44
N ARG A 336 -3.24 -1.91 -11.29
CA ARG A 336 -2.24 -2.50 -10.39
C ARG A 336 -2.86 -2.91 -9.06
N HIS A 337 -3.78 -2.11 -8.56
CA HIS A 337 -4.43 -2.34 -7.28
C HIS A 337 -5.96 -2.37 -7.43
N LEU A 338 -6.57 -3.45 -6.94
CA LEU A 338 -8.01 -3.64 -6.95
C LEU A 338 -8.50 -3.97 -5.54
N TYR A 339 -9.47 -3.19 -5.07
CA TYR A 339 -10.10 -3.35 -3.75
C TYR A 339 -11.60 -3.43 -3.97
N LEU A 340 -12.19 -4.57 -3.63
CA LEU A 340 -13.64 -4.80 -3.72
C LEU A 340 -14.15 -5.10 -2.31
N HIS A 341 -14.99 -4.21 -1.79
CA HIS A 341 -15.60 -4.30 -0.48
C HIS A 341 -17.12 -4.42 -0.63
N GLY A 342 -17.65 -5.63 -0.54
CA GLY A 342 -19.06 -5.91 -0.75
C GLY A 342 -19.27 -7.26 -1.43
N ARG A 343 -20.54 -7.71 -1.46
CA ARG A 343 -20.93 -9.05 -1.91
C ARG A 343 -20.74 -9.21 -3.42
N LEU A 344 -20.15 -10.33 -3.85
CA LEU A 344 -20.00 -10.71 -5.24
C LEU A 344 -20.74 -12.03 -5.46
N GLU A 345 -21.72 -12.06 -6.37
CA GLU A 345 -22.39 -13.33 -6.74
C GLU A 345 -21.39 -14.30 -7.38
N LYS A 346 -20.47 -13.78 -8.19
CA LYS A 346 -19.33 -14.49 -8.76
C LYS A 346 -18.21 -13.49 -9.03
N LEU A 347 -16.97 -13.99 -9.17
CA LEU A 347 -15.86 -13.14 -9.57
C LEU A 347 -16.10 -12.61 -11.00
N PRO A 348 -15.99 -11.30 -11.26
CA PRO A 348 -16.09 -10.75 -12.61
C PRO A 348 -15.07 -11.33 -13.58
N ASP A 349 -15.52 -11.78 -14.76
CA ASP A 349 -14.70 -12.45 -15.78
C ASP A 349 -13.49 -11.62 -16.27
N TRP A 350 -13.59 -10.30 -16.15
CA TRP A 350 -12.50 -9.39 -16.49
C TRP A 350 -11.36 -9.38 -15.44
N ILE A 351 -11.60 -9.90 -14.23
CA ILE A 351 -10.54 -10.18 -13.24
C ILE A 351 -9.90 -11.51 -13.62
N SER A 352 -9.12 -11.48 -14.69
CA SER A 352 -8.45 -12.66 -15.24
C SER A 352 -7.07 -12.33 -15.78
N SER A 353 -6.23 -13.36 -15.91
CA SER A 353 -4.86 -13.30 -16.42
C SER A 353 -4.75 -12.65 -17.82
N ARG A 354 -5.80 -12.78 -18.64
CA ARG A 354 -5.89 -12.17 -19.98
C ARG A 354 -6.06 -10.64 -19.95
N SER A 355 -6.75 -10.14 -18.94
CA SER A 355 -7.17 -8.75 -18.84
C SER A 355 -6.27 -7.92 -17.92
N LEU A 356 -5.88 -8.47 -16.78
CA LEU A 356 -5.18 -7.75 -15.71
C LEU A 356 -3.72 -8.21 -15.55
N GLN A 357 -2.91 -7.99 -16.58
CA GLN A 357 -1.51 -8.45 -16.62
C GLN A 357 -0.57 -7.71 -15.66
N TYR A 358 -1.02 -6.60 -15.07
CA TYR A 358 -0.22 -5.74 -14.19
C TYR A 358 -0.76 -5.66 -12.77
N LEU A 359 -1.81 -6.42 -12.44
CA LEU A 359 -2.39 -6.41 -11.09
C LEU A 359 -1.39 -7.01 -10.11
N THR A 360 -0.97 -6.21 -9.14
CA THR A 360 -0.03 -6.57 -8.07
C THR A 360 -0.72 -6.78 -6.74
N LYS A 361 -1.87 -6.14 -6.51
CA LYS A 361 -2.62 -6.24 -5.26
C LYS A 361 -4.10 -6.44 -5.51
N LEU A 362 -4.67 -7.46 -4.85
CA LEU A 362 -6.10 -7.73 -4.82
C LEU A 362 -6.56 -7.87 -3.38
N ILE A 363 -7.53 -7.04 -2.98
CA ILE A 363 -8.22 -7.17 -1.70
C ILE A 363 -9.69 -7.40 -1.97
N LEU A 364 -10.20 -8.51 -1.45
CA LEU A 364 -11.62 -8.83 -1.42
C LEU A 364 -12.10 -8.81 0.02
N ARG A 365 -13.16 -8.04 0.30
CA ARG A 365 -13.82 -7.99 1.60
C ARG A 365 -15.31 -8.20 1.45
N TRP A 366 -15.90 -9.03 2.32
CA TRP A 366 -17.35 -9.31 2.35
C TRP A 366 -17.88 -9.81 0.99
N SER A 367 -17.04 -10.50 0.24
CA SER A 367 -17.37 -10.92 -1.13
C SER A 367 -18.22 -12.18 -1.19
N HIS A 368 -18.24 -13.00 -0.14
CA HIS A 368 -19.06 -14.22 -0.06
C HIS A 368 -18.93 -15.14 -1.30
N LEU A 369 -17.70 -15.26 -1.83
CA LEU A 369 -17.46 -16.06 -3.02
C LEU A 369 -17.45 -17.55 -2.66
N GLU A 370 -18.03 -18.36 -3.55
CA GLU A 370 -18.00 -19.82 -3.49
C GLU A 370 -17.24 -20.39 -4.71
N GLY A 371 -16.78 -21.64 -4.62
CA GLY A 371 -16.17 -22.37 -5.74
C GLY A 371 -14.67 -22.09 -6.00
N ASP A 372 -14.23 -22.31 -7.25
CA ASP A 372 -12.82 -22.30 -7.70
C ASP A 372 -12.23 -20.87 -7.88
N LEU A 373 -12.40 -19.99 -6.89
CA LEU A 373 -11.85 -18.62 -6.89
C LEU A 373 -10.35 -18.60 -7.24
N LEU A 374 -9.60 -19.52 -6.65
CA LEU A 374 -8.14 -19.59 -6.81
C LEU A 374 -7.70 -20.00 -8.21
N LYS A 375 -8.55 -20.69 -8.98
CA LYS A 375 -8.22 -21.07 -10.35
C LYS A 375 -8.01 -19.85 -11.24
N THR A 376 -8.88 -18.85 -11.10
CA THR A 376 -8.77 -17.60 -11.85
C THR A 376 -7.68 -16.70 -11.27
N LEU A 377 -7.64 -16.54 -9.94
CA LEU A 377 -6.68 -15.65 -9.30
C LEU A 377 -5.23 -16.17 -9.37
N GLY A 378 -5.05 -17.48 -9.34
CA GLY A 378 -3.75 -18.15 -9.37
C GLY A 378 -3.00 -18.01 -10.69
N GLU A 379 -3.71 -17.69 -11.78
CA GLU A 379 -3.13 -17.41 -13.09
C GLU A 379 -2.65 -15.96 -13.25
N LEU A 380 -2.92 -15.06 -12.28
CA LEU A 380 -2.53 -13.66 -12.38
C LEU A 380 -0.99 -13.52 -12.31
N PRO A 381 -0.33 -13.06 -13.39
CA PRO A 381 1.12 -13.26 -13.57
C PRO A 381 1.98 -12.37 -12.67
N LYS A 382 1.42 -11.26 -12.16
CA LYS A 382 2.14 -10.25 -11.36
C LYS A 382 1.52 -10.04 -9.98
N LEU A 383 0.59 -10.89 -9.55
CA LEU A 383 -0.06 -10.73 -8.25
C LEU A 383 0.97 -10.99 -7.13
N VAL A 384 1.20 -9.97 -6.30
CA VAL A 384 2.15 -9.98 -5.18
C VAL A 384 1.42 -10.10 -3.86
N GLU A 385 0.24 -9.48 -3.74
CA GLU A 385 -0.53 -9.44 -2.51
C GLU A 385 -1.99 -9.80 -2.75
N LEU A 386 -2.46 -10.82 -2.02
CA LEU A 386 -3.84 -11.26 -2.01
C LEU A 386 -4.36 -11.23 -0.57
N GLN A 387 -5.43 -10.49 -0.37
CA GLN A 387 -6.13 -10.46 0.92
C GLN A 387 -7.59 -10.85 0.74
N LEU A 388 -8.04 -11.84 1.52
CA LEU A 388 -9.41 -12.30 1.58
C LEU A 388 -9.93 -12.08 3.01
N HIS A 389 -10.86 -11.14 3.20
CA HIS A 389 -11.47 -10.84 4.50
C HIS A 389 -12.97 -11.10 4.45
N ARG A 390 -13.48 -12.13 5.13
CA ARG A 390 -14.90 -12.55 4.99
C ARG A 390 -15.32 -12.66 3.52
N ALA A 391 -14.41 -13.14 2.67
CA ALA A 391 -14.54 -13.05 1.22
C ALA A 391 -14.87 -14.39 0.57
N TYR A 392 -14.85 -15.47 1.33
CA TYR A 392 -14.98 -16.84 0.85
C TYR A 392 -15.83 -17.65 1.82
N ASP A 393 -16.89 -18.26 1.28
CA ASP A 393 -17.88 -19.01 2.07
C ASP A 393 -17.79 -20.54 1.84
N GLY A 394 -16.86 -20.98 0.98
CA GLY A 394 -16.68 -22.39 0.66
C GLY A 394 -15.93 -23.17 1.74
N GLU A 395 -16.06 -24.51 1.69
CA GLU A 395 -15.45 -25.39 2.70
C GLU A 395 -13.96 -25.67 2.48
N GLN A 396 -13.47 -25.57 1.22
CA GLN A 396 -12.13 -26.03 0.86
C GLN A 396 -11.39 -25.02 0.00
N LEU A 397 -10.17 -24.68 0.37
CA LEU A 397 -9.34 -23.73 -0.36
C LEU A 397 -8.07 -24.42 -0.85
N ASN A 398 -8.07 -24.79 -2.14
CA ASN A 398 -7.08 -25.67 -2.75
C ASN A 398 -6.14 -24.92 -3.71
N PHE A 399 -4.89 -24.74 -3.32
CA PHE A 399 -3.85 -24.16 -4.15
C PHE A 399 -3.20 -25.23 -5.01
N GLU A 400 -3.44 -25.18 -6.32
CA GLU A 400 -2.93 -26.17 -7.27
C GLU A 400 -1.46 -25.91 -7.65
N ASP A 401 -0.84 -26.89 -8.30
CA ASP A 401 0.53 -26.80 -8.80
C ASP A 401 0.70 -25.57 -9.72
N LYS A 402 1.82 -24.86 -9.55
CA LYS A 402 2.23 -23.67 -10.34
C LYS A 402 1.27 -22.46 -10.29
N GLN A 403 0.38 -22.38 -9.31
CA GLN A 403 -0.41 -21.17 -9.08
C GLN A 403 0.37 -20.13 -8.25
N PHE A 404 0.03 -18.84 -8.43
CA PHE A 404 0.51 -17.73 -7.60
C PHE A 404 2.04 -17.58 -7.53
N LEU A 405 2.70 -17.68 -8.69
CA LEU A 405 4.18 -17.70 -8.79
C LEU A 405 4.90 -16.48 -8.22
N LYS A 406 4.24 -15.31 -8.17
CA LYS A 406 4.79 -14.04 -7.68
C LYS A 406 4.21 -13.57 -6.35
N LEU A 407 3.30 -14.36 -5.75
CA LEU A 407 2.61 -13.96 -4.54
C LEU A 407 3.57 -14.01 -3.35
N LYS A 408 3.72 -12.88 -2.67
CA LYS A 408 4.54 -12.70 -1.47
C LYS A 408 3.71 -12.62 -0.20
N ILE A 409 2.51 -12.06 -0.30
CA ILE A 409 1.65 -11.80 0.87
C ILE A 409 0.29 -12.44 0.63
N LEU A 410 -0.07 -13.39 1.49
CA LEU A 410 -1.38 -14.02 1.53
C LEU A 410 -2.00 -13.83 2.92
N LEU A 411 -3.07 -13.04 2.98
CA LEU A 411 -3.83 -12.82 4.22
C LEU A 411 -5.23 -13.38 4.07
N LEU A 412 -5.57 -14.35 4.92
CA LEU A 412 -6.88 -14.97 5.04
C LEU A 412 -7.45 -14.57 6.40
N HIS A 413 -8.57 -13.87 6.39
CA HIS A 413 -9.20 -13.35 7.59
C HIS A 413 -10.68 -13.71 7.60
N GLU A 414 -11.11 -14.44 8.62
CA GLU A 414 -12.51 -14.75 8.89
C GLU A 414 -13.23 -15.31 7.66
N LEU A 415 -12.64 -16.35 7.04
CA LEU A 415 -13.26 -17.04 5.92
C LEU A 415 -14.33 -17.99 6.47
N GLU A 416 -15.59 -17.58 6.33
CA GLU A 416 -16.73 -18.19 6.98
C GLU A 416 -17.12 -19.50 6.27
N GLY A 417 -16.67 -20.64 6.78
CA GLY A 417 -17.01 -21.97 6.25
C GLY A 417 -15.78 -22.78 5.88
N LEU A 418 -14.60 -22.16 5.81
CA LEU A 418 -13.35 -22.83 5.50
C LEU A 418 -13.02 -23.93 6.52
N ARG A 419 -13.10 -25.18 6.10
CA ARG A 419 -12.79 -26.39 6.90
C ARG A 419 -11.39 -26.93 6.63
N SER A 420 -10.96 -26.88 5.37
CA SER A 420 -9.65 -27.39 4.97
C SER A 420 -8.97 -26.50 3.94
N MET A 421 -7.64 -26.52 3.97
CA MET A 421 -6.79 -25.79 3.04
C MET A 421 -5.67 -26.72 2.56
N SER A 422 -5.44 -26.76 1.26
CA SER A 422 -4.39 -27.59 0.67
C SER A 422 -3.43 -26.77 -0.18
N LEU A 423 -2.15 -27.10 -0.05
CA LEU A 423 -1.02 -26.44 -0.70
C LEU A 423 -0.26 -27.48 -1.51
N ALA A 424 -0.52 -27.55 -2.82
CA ALA A 424 0.18 -28.47 -3.70
C ALA A 424 1.67 -28.13 -3.77
N HIS A 425 2.51 -29.14 -4.02
CA HIS A 425 3.93 -28.92 -4.26
C HIS A 425 4.14 -27.95 -5.43
N GLY A 426 5.03 -26.96 -5.27
CA GLY A 426 5.31 -25.97 -6.32
C GLY A 426 4.34 -24.78 -6.37
N THR A 427 3.35 -24.72 -5.48
CA THR A 427 2.50 -23.54 -5.30
C THR A 427 3.17 -22.48 -4.44
N LEU A 428 2.82 -21.21 -4.62
CA LEU A 428 3.29 -20.09 -3.79
C LEU A 428 4.84 -20.03 -3.59
N PRO A 429 5.67 -20.20 -4.64
CA PRO A 429 7.12 -20.34 -4.50
C PRO A 429 7.84 -19.06 -4.01
N SER A 430 7.18 -17.90 -4.08
CA SER A 430 7.74 -16.60 -3.66
C SER A 430 7.12 -16.08 -2.35
N LEU A 431 6.40 -16.92 -1.61
CA LEU A 431 5.66 -16.48 -0.43
C LEU A 431 6.61 -15.97 0.64
N GLU A 432 6.29 -14.82 1.22
CA GLU A 432 7.03 -14.24 2.35
C GLU A 432 6.18 -14.26 3.61
N ILE A 433 4.88 -13.94 3.49
CA ILE A 433 3.97 -13.79 4.62
C ILE A 433 2.68 -14.57 4.33
N LEU A 434 2.36 -15.51 5.22
CA LEU A 434 1.06 -16.17 5.32
C LEU A 434 0.43 -15.82 6.66
N THR A 435 -0.74 -15.19 6.63
CA THR A 435 -1.57 -15.00 7.83
C THR A 435 -2.92 -15.64 7.62
N ILE A 436 -3.31 -16.51 8.56
CA ILE A 436 -4.66 -17.05 8.66
C ILE A 436 -5.19 -16.64 10.02
N SER A 437 -6.32 -15.95 10.02
CA SER A 437 -6.86 -15.35 11.22
C SER A 437 -8.36 -15.49 11.29
N ARG A 438 -8.90 -15.82 12.47
CA ARG A 438 -10.35 -15.91 12.72
C ARG A 438 -11.12 -16.91 11.85
N CYS A 439 -10.44 -17.86 11.20
CA CYS A 439 -11.10 -18.94 10.46
C CYS A 439 -11.51 -20.04 11.44
N GLN A 440 -12.66 -19.89 12.10
CA GLN A 440 -13.08 -20.73 13.24
C GLN A 440 -13.32 -22.20 12.87
N TRP A 441 -13.62 -22.49 11.61
CA TRP A 441 -13.95 -23.85 11.16
C TRP A 441 -12.77 -24.61 10.55
N LEU A 442 -11.61 -23.99 10.40
CA LEU A 442 -10.44 -24.67 9.87
C LEU A 442 -10.03 -25.78 10.84
N GLU A 443 -10.03 -27.02 10.37
CA GLU A 443 -9.95 -28.20 11.26
C GLU A 443 -8.51 -28.59 11.60
N GLU A 444 -7.57 -28.32 10.70
CA GLU A 444 -6.16 -28.68 10.78
C GLU A 444 -5.25 -27.65 10.09
N ILE A 445 -3.96 -27.67 10.41
CA ILE A 445 -2.95 -26.83 9.74
C ILE A 445 -2.99 -27.14 8.23
N PRO A 446 -2.91 -26.12 7.34
CA PRO A 446 -2.98 -26.34 5.90
C PRO A 446 -2.10 -27.50 5.43
N SER A 447 -2.72 -28.45 4.74
CA SER A 447 -2.00 -29.61 4.22
C SER A 447 -0.98 -29.16 3.17
N GLY A 448 0.22 -29.73 3.20
CA GLY A 448 1.31 -29.32 2.31
C GLY A 448 2.07 -28.05 2.75
N ILE A 449 1.81 -27.49 3.94
CA ILE A 449 2.56 -26.35 4.48
C ILE A 449 4.08 -26.57 4.49
N LYS A 450 4.51 -27.82 4.67
CA LYS A 450 5.91 -28.26 4.61
C LYS A 450 6.60 -28.05 3.26
N HIS A 451 5.85 -27.73 2.21
CA HIS A 451 6.39 -27.46 0.88
C HIS A 451 6.55 -25.95 0.61
N ILE A 452 6.10 -25.11 1.53
CA ILE A 452 6.13 -23.66 1.38
C ILE A 452 7.33 -23.10 2.13
N HIS A 453 8.12 -22.29 1.43
CA HIS A 453 9.17 -21.47 2.03
C HIS A 453 8.59 -20.08 2.29
N ALA A 454 8.61 -19.63 3.54
CA ALA A 454 8.07 -18.32 3.92
C ALA A 454 8.88 -17.69 5.06
N LYS A 455 8.92 -16.36 5.11
CA LYS A 455 9.54 -15.66 6.25
C LYS A 455 8.65 -15.73 7.49
N LYS A 456 7.34 -15.65 7.30
CA LYS A 456 6.39 -15.54 8.42
C LYS A 456 5.10 -16.30 8.18
N LEU A 457 4.75 -17.16 9.12
CA LEU A 457 3.43 -17.76 9.28
C LEU A 457 2.77 -17.24 10.55
N THR A 458 1.54 -16.74 10.44
CA THR A 458 0.74 -16.31 11.59
C THR A 458 -0.63 -16.99 11.57
N LEU A 459 -0.94 -17.72 12.64
CA LEU A 459 -2.22 -18.39 12.87
C LEU A 459 -2.85 -17.77 14.12
N SER A 460 -3.82 -16.87 13.94
CA SER A 460 -4.36 -16.07 15.04
C SER A 460 -5.86 -16.19 15.24
N ASP A 461 -6.29 -16.27 16.49
CA ASP A 461 -7.70 -16.26 16.88
C ASP A 461 -8.50 -17.39 16.22
N MET A 462 -7.86 -18.56 16.08
CA MET A 462 -8.47 -19.80 15.57
C MET A 462 -9.28 -20.51 16.67
N SER A 463 -10.03 -21.56 16.31
CA SER A 463 -10.83 -22.30 17.29
C SER A 463 -9.96 -23.01 18.34
N HIS A 464 -10.54 -23.25 19.53
CA HIS A 464 -9.86 -23.99 20.59
C HIS A 464 -9.42 -25.38 20.13
N GLU A 465 -10.27 -26.09 19.39
CA GLU A 465 -9.99 -27.44 18.91
C GLU A 465 -8.82 -27.46 17.92
N PHE A 466 -8.77 -26.49 17.00
CA PHE A 466 -7.63 -26.32 16.10
C PHE A 466 -6.33 -26.14 16.88
N TYR A 467 -6.31 -25.27 17.89
CA TYR A 467 -5.11 -25.04 18.71
C TYR A 467 -4.68 -26.29 19.49
N GLU A 468 -5.60 -27.04 20.06
CA GLU A 468 -5.25 -28.28 20.79
C GLU A 468 -4.72 -29.36 19.85
N LYS A 469 -5.30 -29.52 18.66
CA LYS A 469 -4.77 -30.44 17.63
C LYS A 469 -3.39 -30.00 17.16
N ALA A 470 -3.24 -28.72 16.79
CA ALA A 470 -1.97 -28.11 16.41
C ALA A 470 -0.92 -28.08 17.54
N LYS A 471 -1.31 -28.39 18.78
CA LYS A 471 -0.38 -28.60 19.90
C LYS A 471 -0.09 -30.08 20.14
N ALA A 472 -1.12 -30.93 20.11
CA ALA A 472 -1.04 -32.37 20.38
C ALA A 472 -0.28 -33.13 19.27
N ASP A 473 -0.51 -32.80 18.01
CA ASP A 473 0.18 -33.38 16.85
C ASP A 473 1.67 -32.98 16.80
N HIS A 474 2.08 -32.01 17.62
CA HIS A 474 3.39 -31.36 17.56
C HIS A 474 4.22 -31.48 18.84
N GLY A 475 3.67 -32.10 19.90
CA GLY A 475 4.42 -32.50 21.10
C GLY A 475 5.35 -33.71 20.92
N LYS A 476 5.50 -34.24 19.69
CA LYS A 476 6.32 -35.42 19.32
C LYS A 476 7.22 -35.12 18.10
N ASP A 477 8.16 -34.18 18.21
CA ASP A 477 9.20 -33.90 17.20
C ASP A 477 8.74 -33.38 15.82
N ASN A 478 7.49 -32.93 15.69
CA ASN A 478 6.88 -32.54 14.41
C ASN A 478 7.08 -31.05 14.06
N TYR A 479 8.19 -30.45 14.47
CA TYR A 479 8.64 -29.13 13.99
C TYR A 479 9.17 -29.19 12.56
N GLN A 480 9.36 -30.41 12.03
CA GLN A 480 9.87 -30.63 10.70
C GLN A 480 9.01 -29.97 9.60
N ILE A 481 7.70 -29.87 9.84
CA ILE A 481 6.77 -29.30 8.86
C ILE A 481 6.93 -27.78 8.66
N PHE A 482 7.61 -27.09 9.58
CA PHE A 482 7.85 -25.65 9.51
C PHE A 482 9.34 -25.31 9.36
N GLU A 483 10.21 -26.30 9.10
CA GLU A 483 11.66 -26.09 8.91
C GLU A 483 11.99 -25.02 7.87
N HIS A 484 11.07 -24.83 6.93
CA HIS A 484 11.20 -23.90 5.82
C HIS A 484 10.55 -22.53 6.09
N ILE A 485 10.12 -22.27 7.34
CA ILE A 485 9.48 -21.02 7.76
C ILE A 485 10.29 -20.37 8.89
N ASP A 486 10.78 -19.14 8.67
CA ASP A 486 11.67 -18.48 9.63
C ASP A 486 10.96 -18.14 10.96
N GLU A 487 9.74 -17.61 10.88
CA GLU A 487 8.95 -17.21 12.04
C GLU A 487 7.54 -17.80 12.00
N VAL A 488 7.18 -18.61 13.00
CA VAL A 488 5.83 -19.14 13.17
C VAL A 488 5.19 -18.59 14.44
N TYR A 489 4.05 -17.91 14.29
CA TYR A 489 3.27 -17.33 15.39
C TYR A 489 1.90 -17.97 15.49
N PHE A 490 1.56 -18.41 16.70
CA PHE A 490 0.22 -18.81 17.09
C PHE A 490 -0.29 -17.80 18.12
N ALA A 491 -1.31 -17.01 17.79
CA ALA A 491 -1.82 -15.95 18.66
C ALA A 491 -3.28 -16.17 19.02
N ARG A 492 -3.62 -16.39 20.28
CA ARG A 492 -5.00 -16.65 20.72
C ARG A 492 -5.47 -15.55 21.66
N TRP A 493 -6.73 -15.11 21.50
CA TRP A 493 -7.36 -14.25 22.50
C TRP A 493 -7.88 -15.10 23.67
N LYS A 494 -7.45 -14.80 24.90
CA LYS A 494 -7.85 -15.53 26.10
C LYS A 494 -7.95 -14.57 27.29
N ALA A 495 -9.11 -14.57 27.95
CA ALA A 495 -9.34 -13.83 29.20
C ALA A 495 -8.93 -12.33 29.16
N GLY A 496 -9.14 -11.66 28.02
CA GLY A 496 -8.89 -10.22 27.89
C GLY A 496 -7.47 -9.82 27.42
N TYR A 497 -6.61 -10.78 27.09
CA TYR A 497 -5.29 -10.53 26.50
C TYR A 497 -4.97 -11.50 25.35
N TRP A 498 -3.96 -11.16 24.55
CA TRP A 498 -3.42 -12.02 23.51
C TRP A 498 -2.33 -12.93 24.10
N GLU A 499 -2.54 -14.24 24.03
CA GLU A 499 -1.51 -15.25 24.30
C GLU A 499 -0.81 -15.59 22.97
N THR A 500 0.48 -15.33 22.87
CA THR A 500 1.27 -15.64 21.67
C THR A 500 2.29 -16.74 21.95
N HIS A 501 2.34 -17.73 21.07
CA HIS A 501 3.33 -18.79 21.05
C HIS A 501 4.15 -18.69 19.77
N THR A 502 5.48 -18.72 19.90
CA THR A 502 6.44 -18.64 18.79
C THR A 502 7.21 -19.95 18.65
N PHE A 503 7.52 -20.34 17.41
CA PHE A 503 8.32 -21.52 17.11
C PHE A 503 9.39 -21.24 16.04
N PRO A 504 10.61 -21.83 16.17
CA PRO A 504 11.08 -22.61 17.32
C PRO A 504 11.28 -21.74 18.57
N GLN A 505 11.11 -22.30 19.77
CA GLN A 505 11.44 -21.60 21.02
C GLN A 505 12.94 -21.31 21.01
N THR A 506 13.35 -20.10 20.61
CA THR A 506 14.68 -19.62 20.89
C THR A 506 14.86 -19.65 22.41
N LYS A 507 16.00 -20.16 22.88
CA LYS A 507 16.33 -20.43 24.29
C LYS A 507 16.22 -19.22 25.25
N ASP A 508 15.73 -18.07 24.81
CA ASP A 508 15.68 -16.82 25.57
C ASP A 508 14.28 -16.20 25.72
N THR A 509 13.19 -16.94 25.57
CA THR A 509 11.86 -16.45 26.00
C THR A 509 11.56 -16.86 27.45
N LYS A 510 12.31 -16.27 28.40
CA LYS A 510 11.75 -16.09 29.76
C LYS A 510 10.64 -15.05 29.67
N ALA A 511 9.41 -15.53 29.90
CA ALA A 511 8.24 -14.81 30.39
C ALA A 511 8.24 -13.29 30.18
N SER A 512 7.63 -12.84 29.08
CA SER A 512 7.11 -11.48 28.99
C SER A 512 5.59 -11.54 29.08
N GLN A 513 5.07 -11.58 30.31
CA GLN A 513 3.70 -11.15 30.56
C GLN A 513 3.64 -9.65 30.26
N VAL A 514 2.91 -9.27 29.21
CA VAL A 514 2.65 -7.87 28.87
C VAL A 514 1.26 -7.53 29.43
N ASN A 515 1.24 -6.63 30.40
CA ASN A 515 0.03 -5.97 30.92
C ASN A 515 -0.59 -5.02 29.88
#